data_AF-A0A453B7X4-F1
#
_entry.id   AF-A0A453B7X4-F1
#
_cell.length_a   1.000
_cell.length_b   1.000
_cell.length_c   1.000
_cell.angle_alpha   90.00
_cell.angle_beta   90.00
_cell.angle_gamma   90.00
#
_symmetry.space_group_name_H-M   'P 1'
#
loop_
_entity.id
_entity.type
_entity.pdbx_description
1 polymer ?
#
loop_
_entity_poly.entity_id
_entity_poly.type
_entity_poly.pdbx_seq_one_letter_code
_entity_poly.pdbx_strand_id
1 'polypeptide(L)'
;MHVVMPPLLQSAQLKPDVTITSAESDDEIESDDDSIETITLGDKRIGIRTSVLEEKATACNMLCCYADELKEGFFPWIDQVAPTLVPLLKFYFHEEVRRAAVAAMPELLRSAKLAVEKGQAPGRDESYVKQLSDFIIPALVEALHKEPETEMCSSMLDSLNECMQLSGCLLDENQVRAISDEIKNVIIASATRKRDRSERTKAEDFDADEGELLKEENEQEEEVFDQVMFLDVSVNCLCSAISFLN
;
A
#
# COMPACT_ATOMS: atom_id res chain seq x y z
N MET A 1 -1.06 20.28 -17.09
CA MET A 1 -1.03 18.84 -16.82
C MET A 1 -1.31 17.94 -18.03
N HIS A 2 -2.13 18.34 -19.01
CA HIS A 2 -2.43 17.47 -20.18
C HIS A 2 -1.22 16.97 -20.98
N VAL A 3 -0.07 17.64 -20.88
CA VAL A 3 1.19 17.20 -21.54
C VAL A 3 1.97 16.19 -20.68
N VAL A 4 1.82 16.23 -19.35
CA VAL A 4 2.66 15.48 -18.39
C VAL A 4 1.98 14.19 -17.92
N MET A 5 0.66 14.23 -17.73
CA MET A 5 -0.09 13.07 -17.21
C MET A 5 -0.11 11.85 -18.15
N PRO A 6 -0.30 11.99 -19.48
CA PRO A 6 -0.36 10.81 -20.35
C PRO A 6 0.95 9.99 -20.38
N PRO A 7 2.15 10.61 -20.51
CA PRO A 7 3.40 9.86 -20.39
C PRO A 7 3.58 9.19 -19.02
N LEU A 8 3.24 9.86 -17.91
CA LEU A 8 3.35 9.27 -16.58
C LEU A 8 2.41 8.07 -16.40
N LEU A 9 1.17 8.16 -16.89
CA LEU A 9 0.23 7.05 -16.87
C LEU A 9 0.74 5.87 -17.71
N GLN A 10 1.38 6.14 -18.85
CA GLN A 10 2.00 5.11 -19.67
C GLN A 10 3.13 4.39 -18.92
N SER A 11 4.05 5.14 -18.30
CA SER A 11 5.16 4.57 -17.51
C SER A 11 4.63 3.82 -16.27
N ALA A 12 3.62 4.36 -15.57
CA ALA A 12 2.98 3.68 -14.44
C ALA A 12 2.25 2.38 -14.84
N GLN A 13 1.91 2.21 -16.12
CA GLN A 13 1.27 0.99 -16.66
C GLN A 13 2.26 -0.01 -17.26
N LEU A 14 3.57 0.26 -17.22
CA LEU A 14 4.59 -0.69 -17.65
C LEU A 14 4.41 -2.03 -16.94
N LYS A 15 4.48 -3.10 -17.73
CA LYS A 15 4.39 -4.47 -17.22
C LYS A 15 5.79 -4.91 -16.78
N PRO A 16 5.90 -5.69 -15.70
CA PRO A 16 7.17 -6.29 -15.35
C PRO A 16 7.63 -7.19 -16.52
N ASP A 17 8.89 -7.04 -16.91
CA ASP A 17 9.52 -7.95 -17.86
C ASP A 17 10.10 -9.13 -17.08
N VAL A 18 9.41 -10.28 -17.16
CA VAL A 18 9.66 -11.45 -16.33
C VAL A 18 10.04 -12.63 -17.20
N THR A 19 11.22 -13.19 -16.95
CA THR A 19 11.71 -14.42 -17.56
C THR A 19 11.64 -15.53 -16.52
N ILE A 20 10.95 -16.63 -16.81
CA ILE A 20 10.81 -17.76 -15.89
C ILE A 20 11.57 -18.96 -16.47
N THR A 21 12.57 -19.45 -15.73
CA THR A 21 13.30 -20.68 -16.04
C THR A 21 13.15 -21.70 -14.91
N SER A 22 13.44 -22.96 -15.18
CA SER A 22 13.46 -23.99 -14.14
C SER A 22 14.69 -23.83 -13.26
N ALA A 23 14.55 -23.98 -11.94
CA ALA A 23 15.69 -23.88 -11.03
C ALA A 23 16.67 -25.07 -11.14
N GLU A 24 16.21 -26.19 -11.73
CA GLU A 24 16.99 -27.43 -11.91
C GLU A 24 17.74 -27.52 -13.25
N SER A 25 17.49 -26.60 -14.18
CA SER A 25 18.24 -26.54 -15.44
C SER A 25 19.53 -25.74 -15.26
N ASP A 26 20.63 -26.23 -15.87
CA ASP A 26 21.89 -25.48 -16.02
C ASP A 26 21.74 -24.22 -16.91
N ASP A 27 20.55 -23.96 -17.44
CA ASP A 27 20.17 -22.71 -18.08
C ASP A 27 20.15 -21.59 -17.01
N GLU A 28 21.33 -21.05 -16.71
CA GLU A 28 21.45 -19.76 -16.05
C GLU A 28 20.76 -18.70 -16.93
N ILE A 29 19.99 -17.82 -16.31
CA ILE A 29 19.52 -16.62 -17.00
C ILE A 29 20.80 -15.80 -17.23
N GLU A 30 21.38 -15.86 -18.43
CA GLU A 30 22.59 -15.12 -18.79
C GLU A 30 22.38 -13.63 -18.46
N SER A 31 23.00 -13.18 -17.37
CA SER A 31 22.96 -11.81 -16.88
C SER A 31 24.22 -11.10 -17.39
N ASP A 32 24.25 -10.85 -18.70
CA ASP A 32 25.16 -9.84 -19.29
C ASP A 32 24.55 -8.42 -19.19
N ASP A 33 23.31 -8.33 -18.69
CA ASP A 33 22.56 -7.09 -18.47
C ASP A 33 22.42 -6.87 -16.95
N ASP A 34 23.14 -5.88 -16.41
CA ASP A 34 23.11 -5.47 -15.00
C ASP A 34 21.69 -5.09 -14.53
N SER A 35 20.73 -4.92 -15.45
CA SER A 35 19.35 -4.58 -15.14
C SER A 35 18.42 -5.77 -14.91
N ILE A 36 18.92 -7.02 -14.87
CA ILE A 36 18.11 -8.22 -14.61
C ILE A 36 18.48 -8.84 -13.27
N GLU A 37 17.56 -8.81 -12.32
CA GLU A 37 17.69 -9.50 -11.03
C GLU A 37 16.99 -10.85 -11.06
N THR A 38 17.64 -11.87 -10.48
CA THR A 38 17.11 -13.24 -10.47
C THR A 38 16.70 -13.67 -9.06
N ILE A 39 15.42 -13.97 -8.87
CA ILE A 39 14.87 -14.54 -7.63
C ILE A 39 14.50 -16.00 -7.83
N THR A 40 14.62 -16.83 -6.80
CA THR A 40 14.19 -18.24 -6.84
C THR A 40 12.95 -18.42 -5.98
N LEU A 41 11.86 -18.93 -6.57
CA LEU A 41 10.61 -19.21 -5.90
C LEU A 41 10.21 -20.67 -6.15
N GLY A 42 10.53 -21.54 -5.17
CA GLY A 42 10.27 -22.97 -5.27
C GLY A 42 11.15 -23.64 -6.34
N ASP A 43 10.53 -24.26 -7.34
CA ASP A 43 11.16 -24.94 -8.48
C ASP A 43 11.45 -24.01 -9.67
N LYS A 44 11.14 -22.71 -9.53
CA LYS A 44 11.26 -21.71 -10.59
C LYS A 44 12.29 -20.65 -10.23
N ARG A 45 13.06 -20.26 -11.24
CA ARG A 45 13.95 -19.12 -11.24
C ARG A 45 13.29 -18.00 -12.08
N ILE A 46 13.19 -16.81 -11.53
CA ILE A 46 12.46 -15.68 -12.10
C ILE A 46 13.47 -14.54 -12.28
N GLY A 47 13.80 -14.21 -13.53
CA GLY A 47 14.55 -13.01 -13.90
C GLY A 47 13.60 -11.84 -14.11
N ILE A 48 13.88 -10.71 -13.47
CA ILE A 48 13.05 -9.50 -13.50
C ILE A 48 13.92 -8.35 -14.00
N ARG A 49 13.50 -7.66 -15.06
CA ARG A 49 14.18 -6.43 -15.49
C ARG A 49 13.82 -5.26 -14.58
N THR A 50 14.74 -4.86 -13.70
CA THR A 50 14.55 -3.82 -12.69
C THR A 50 14.42 -2.42 -13.29
N SER A 51 15.13 -2.12 -14.38
CA SER A 51 15.10 -0.79 -15.03
C SER A 51 13.68 -0.35 -15.45
N VAL A 52 12.84 -1.28 -15.90
CA VAL A 52 11.43 -1.02 -16.25
C VAL A 52 10.60 -0.72 -14.99
N LEU A 53 10.94 -1.36 -13.88
CA LEU A 53 10.26 -1.19 -12.60
C LEU A 53 10.66 0.11 -11.90
N GLU A 54 11.90 0.55 -12.05
CA GLU A 54 12.36 1.86 -11.58
C GLU A 54 11.64 3.01 -12.30
N GLU A 55 11.47 2.90 -13.62
CA GLU A 55 10.67 3.87 -14.39
C GLU A 55 9.22 3.90 -13.90
N LYS A 56 8.64 2.71 -13.69
CA LYS A 56 7.29 2.56 -13.16
C LYS A 56 7.15 3.15 -11.76
N ALA A 57 8.11 2.89 -10.86
CA ALA A 57 8.14 3.41 -9.50
C ALA A 57 8.22 4.93 -9.50
N THR A 58 9.12 5.49 -10.31
CA THR A 58 9.26 6.94 -10.50
C THR A 58 7.95 7.56 -10.97
N ALA A 59 7.29 6.95 -11.96
CA ALA A 59 6.01 7.43 -12.46
C ALA A 59 4.89 7.36 -11.41
N CYS A 60 4.82 6.28 -10.63
CA CYS A 60 3.83 6.14 -9.55
C CYS A 60 4.07 7.17 -8.44
N ASN A 61 5.31 7.41 -8.06
CA ASN A 61 5.67 8.42 -7.07
C ASN A 61 5.30 9.83 -7.54
N MET A 62 5.58 10.16 -8.82
CA MET A 62 5.17 11.43 -9.41
C MET A 62 3.65 11.61 -9.43
N LEU A 63 2.88 10.55 -9.71
CA LEU A 63 1.42 10.59 -9.63
C LEU A 63 0.92 10.86 -8.20
N CYS A 64 1.56 10.24 -7.19
CA CYS A 64 1.29 10.49 -5.78
C CYS A 64 1.57 11.95 -5.40
N CYS A 65 2.78 12.46 -5.69
CA CYS A 65 3.16 13.85 -5.39
C CYS A 65 2.24 14.86 -6.09
N TYR A 66 1.81 14.57 -7.32
CA TYR A 66 0.85 15.43 -8.02
C TYR A 66 -0.53 15.42 -7.35
N ALA A 67 -1.01 14.27 -6.87
CA ALA A 67 -2.27 14.22 -6.14
C ALA A 67 -2.23 15.08 -4.87
N ASP A 68 -1.15 14.98 -4.09
CA ASP A 68 -0.92 15.74 -2.86
C ASP A 68 -0.84 17.27 -3.13
N GLU A 69 0.07 17.68 -4.03
CA GLU A 69 0.35 19.10 -4.26
C GLU A 69 -0.81 19.84 -4.94
N LEU A 70 -1.53 19.17 -5.83
CA LEU A 70 -2.58 19.80 -6.64
C LEU A 70 -3.95 19.74 -5.98
N LYS A 71 -4.14 18.86 -4.99
CA LYS A 71 -5.37 18.74 -4.21
C LYS A 71 -6.58 18.58 -5.16
N GLU A 72 -7.62 19.39 -5.02
CA GLU A 72 -8.79 19.35 -5.91
C GLU A 72 -8.45 19.51 -7.40
N GLY A 73 -7.31 20.14 -7.75
CA GLY A 73 -6.85 20.29 -9.13
C GLY A 73 -6.45 18.96 -9.79
N PHE A 74 -6.22 17.91 -9.01
CA PHE A 74 -5.93 16.57 -9.51
C PHE A 74 -7.20 15.78 -9.89
N PHE A 75 -8.38 16.23 -9.46
CA PHE A 75 -9.67 15.56 -9.68
C PHE A 75 -9.91 15.04 -11.11
N PRO A 76 -9.61 15.79 -12.19
CA PRO A 76 -9.86 15.33 -13.57
C PRO A 76 -9.11 14.05 -13.97
N TRP A 77 -8.09 13.65 -13.19
CA TRP A 77 -7.23 12.51 -13.48
C TRP A 77 -7.54 11.27 -12.64
N ILE A 78 -8.33 11.40 -11.58
CA ILE A 78 -8.61 10.29 -10.63
C ILE A 78 -9.19 9.08 -11.36
N ASP A 79 -10.13 9.29 -12.28
CA ASP A 79 -10.77 8.21 -13.05
C ASP A 79 -9.78 7.41 -13.93
N GLN A 80 -8.59 7.96 -14.25
CA GLN A 80 -7.52 7.25 -14.97
C GLN A 80 -6.43 6.72 -14.04
N VAL A 81 -6.13 7.46 -12.97
CA VAL A 81 -5.03 7.16 -12.03
C VAL A 81 -5.43 6.07 -11.04
N ALA A 82 -6.64 6.13 -10.46
CA ALA A 82 -7.07 5.15 -9.46
C ALA A 82 -7.09 3.71 -10.03
N PRO A 83 -7.64 3.43 -11.22
CA PRO A 83 -7.56 2.08 -11.80
C PRO A 83 -6.13 1.63 -12.15
N THR A 84 -5.20 2.57 -12.29
CA THR A 84 -3.78 2.29 -12.54
C THR A 84 -3.04 1.97 -11.24
N LEU A 85 -3.25 2.75 -10.17
CA LEU A 85 -2.49 2.62 -8.91
C LEU A 85 -3.08 1.59 -7.93
N VAL A 86 -4.40 1.45 -7.84
CA VAL A 86 -5.03 0.52 -6.87
C VAL A 86 -4.56 -0.94 -7.05
N PRO A 87 -4.44 -1.49 -8.28
CA PRO A 87 -3.87 -2.83 -8.45
C PRO A 87 -2.40 -2.95 -8.00
N LEU A 88 -1.66 -1.84 -7.95
CA LEU A 88 -0.24 -1.83 -7.59
C LEU A 88 0.00 -2.00 -6.09
N LEU A 89 -1.04 -1.87 -5.25
CA LEU A 89 -0.97 -2.23 -3.82
C LEU A 89 -0.54 -3.69 -3.61
N LYS A 90 -0.78 -4.57 -4.60
CA LYS A 90 -0.42 -5.99 -4.57
C LYS A 90 0.69 -6.33 -5.57
N PHE A 91 1.48 -5.33 -5.98
CA PHE A 91 2.57 -5.50 -6.92
C PHE A 91 3.87 -5.89 -6.22
N TYR A 92 3.97 -7.15 -5.78
CA TYR A 92 5.11 -7.67 -5.01
C TYR A 92 6.43 -7.82 -5.81
N PHE A 93 6.50 -7.29 -7.03
CA PHE A 93 7.74 -7.31 -7.83
C PHE A 93 8.66 -6.13 -7.54
N HIS A 94 8.16 -5.05 -6.94
CA HIS A 94 8.95 -3.88 -6.61
C HIS A 94 8.34 -3.11 -5.44
N GLU A 95 9.09 -2.96 -4.37
CA GLU A 95 8.64 -2.31 -3.13
C GLU A 95 8.24 -0.85 -3.36
N GLU A 96 9.08 -0.04 -4.03
CA GLU A 96 8.77 1.38 -4.27
C GLU A 96 7.49 1.62 -5.09
N VAL A 97 7.12 0.67 -5.95
CA VAL A 97 5.85 0.75 -6.69
C VAL A 97 4.67 0.56 -5.72
N ARG A 98 4.77 -0.39 -4.79
CA ARG A 98 3.76 -0.59 -3.72
C ARG A 98 3.72 0.63 -2.81
N ARG A 99 4.88 1.11 -2.36
CA ARG A 99 5.02 2.28 -1.47
C ARG A 99 4.33 3.51 -2.06
N ALA A 100 4.62 3.83 -3.32
CA ALA A 100 3.98 4.94 -4.03
C ALA A 100 2.47 4.74 -4.22
N ALA A 101 2.02 3.50 -4.48
CA ALA A 101 0.60 3.21 -4.60
C ALA A 101 -0.13 3.39 -3.26
N VAL A 102 0.43 2.90 -2.15
CA VAL A 102 -0.11 3.06 -0.79
C VAL A 102 -0.27 4.54 -0.45
N ALA A 103 0.79 5.33 -0.62
CA ALA A 103 0.79 6.77 -0.33
C ALA A 103 -0.22 7.55 -1.20
N ALA A 104 -0.48 7.11 -2.44
CA ALA A 104 -1.41 7.80 -3.32
C ALA A 104 -2.89 7.62 -2.92
N MET A 105 -3.23 6.55 -2.21
CA MET A 105 -4.63 6.22 -1.87
C MET A 105 -5.37 7.34 -1.12
N PRO A 106 -4.85 7.85 0.02
CA PRO A 106 -5.50 8.96 0.72
C PRO A 106 -5.55 10.23 -0.13
N GLU A 107 -4.53 10.51 -0.94
CA GLU A 107 -4.48 11.72 -1.75
C GLU A 107 -5.49 11.74 -2.89
N LEU A 108 -5.78 10.58 -3.49
CA LEU A 108 -6.88 10.44 -4.45
C LEU A 108 -8.23 10.74 -3.80
N LEU A 109 -8.49 10.20 -2.60
CA LEU A 109 -9.72 10.47 -1.85
C LEU A 109 -9.83 11.95 -1.44
N ARG A 110 -8.73 12.53 -0.95
CA ARG A 110 -8.66 13.93 -0.53
C ARG A 110 -8.94 14.86 -1.69
N SER A 111 -8.32 14.62 -2.85
CA SER A 111 -8.56 15.36 -4.08
C SER A 111 -10.02 15.29 -4.51
N ALA A 112 -10.62 14.10 -4.52
CA ALA A 112 -12.03 13.90 -4.85
C ALA A 112 -12.96 14.66 -3.91
N LYS A 113 -12.74 14.53 -2.60
CA LYS A 113 -13.55 15.18 -1.56
C LYS A 113 -13.49 16.69 -1.66
N LEU A 114 -12.28 17.26 -1.77
CA LEU A 114 -12.10 18.71 -1.91
C LEU A 114 -12.75 19.25 -3.19
N ALA A 115 -12.67 18.52 -4.30
CA ALA A 115 -13.31 18.94 -5.55
C ALA A 115 -14.84 18.96 -5.44
N VAL A 116 -15.44 17.98 -4.76
CA VAL A 116 -16.88 17.94 -4.49
C VAL A 116 -17.29 19.09 -3.56
N GLU A 117 -16.60 19.28 -2.43
CA GLU A 117 -16.90 20.33 -1.45
C GLU A 117 -16.79 21.75 -2.04
N LYS A 118 -15.83 21.96 -2.94
CA LYS A 118 -15.60 23.25 -3.62
C LYS A 118 -16.48 23.44 -4.87
N GLY A 119 -17.31 22.47 -5.24
CA GLY A 119 -18.14 22.53 -6.45
C GLY A 119 -17.34 22.50 -7.76
N GLN A 120 -16.13 21.95 -7.73
CA GLN A 120 -15.23 21.81 -8.90
C GLN A 120 -15.34 20.43 -9.57
N ALA A 121 -16.25 19.59 -9.08
CA ALA A 121 -16.55 18.27 -9.60
C ALA A 121 -17.90 18.29 -10.38
N PRO A 122 -17.94 18.74 -11.64
CA PRO A 122 -19.19 18.90 -12.37
C PRO A 122 -19.92 17.57 -12.54
N GLY A 123 -21.16 17.50 -12.03
CA GLY A 123 -22.00 16.29 -12.11
C GLY A 123 -21.58 15.15 -11.18
N ARG A 124 -20.68 15.41 -10.23
CA ARG A 124 -20.28 14.46 -9.19
C ARG A 124 -20.57 15.07 -7.82
N ASP A 125 -20.98 14.23 -6.90
CA ASP A 125 -21.30 14.59 -5.52
C ASP A 125 -20.62 13.61 -4.56
N GLU A 126 -21.07 13.59 -3.31
CA GLU A 126 -20.56 12.71 -2.26
C GLU A 126 -20.64 11.21 -2.64
N SER A 127 -21.54 10.81 -3.54
CA SER A 127 -21.61 9.44 -4.06
C SER A 127 -20.36 9.04 -4.86
N TYR A 128 -19.67 10.00 -5.48
CA TYR A 128 -18.40 9.75 -6.17
C TYR A 128 -17.29 9.43 -5.18
N VAL A 129 -17.21 10.19 -4.08
CA VAL A 129 -16.25 9.93 -3.00
C VAL A 129 -16.52 8.54 -2.43
N LYS A 130 -17.79 8.19 -2.19
CA LYS A 130 -18.15 6.84 -1.75
C LYS A 130 -17.69 5.76 -2.74
N GLN A 131 -17.95 5.91 -4.04
CA GLN A 131 -17.52 4.93 -5.05
C GLN A 131 -15.99 4.74 -5.05
N LEU A 132 -15.24 5.82 -4.86
CA LEU A 132 -13.79 5.77 -4.79
C LEU A 132 -13.32 5.07 -3.51
N SER A 133 -13.96 5.35 -2.36
CA SER A 133 -13.71 4.64 -1.09
C SER A 133 -14.03 3.15 -1.20
N ASP A 134 -15.14 2.79 -1.85
CA ASP A 134 -15.56 1.41 -2.11
C ASP A 134 -14.58 0.64 -3.00
N PHE A 135 -13.75 1.35 -3.77
CA PHE A 135 -12.69 0.75 -4.58
C PHE A 135 -11.36 0.66 -3.83
N ILE A 136 -10.96 1.72 -3.12
CA ILE A 136 -9.65 1.84 -2.48
C ILE A 136 -9.54 1.02 -1.19
N ILE A 137 -10.51 1.16 -0.28
CA ILE A 137 -10.41 0.60 1.07
C ILE A 137 -10.33 -0.94 1.05
N PRO A 138 -11.21 -1.65 0.31
CA PRO A 138 -11.11 -3.12 0.24
C PRO A 138 -9.78 -3.59 -0.36
N ALA A 139 -9.23 -2.85 -1.32
CA ALA A 139 -7.95 -3.18 -1.94
C ALA A 139 -6.77 -2.99 -0.96
N LEU A 140 -6.78 -1.93 -0.16
CA LEU A 140 -5.81 -1.69 0.91
C LEU A 140 -5.89 -2.77 1.99
N VAL A 141 -7.09 -3.10 2.48
CA VAL A 141 -7.29 -4.16 3.48
C VAL A 141 -6.75 -5.50 3.00
N GLU A 142 -7.04 -5.87 1.74
CA GLU A 142 -6.54 -7.14 1.19
C GLU A 142 -5.02 -7.11 0.94
N ALA A 143 -4.45 -5.96 0.59
CA ALA A 143 -3.00 -5.81 0.42
C ALA A 143 -2.28 -5.96 1.77
N LEU A 144 -2.76 -5.26 2.80
CA LEU A 144 -2.26 -5.32 4.18
C LEU A 144 -2.28 -6.76 4.72
N HIS A 145 -3.36 -7.50 4.48
CA HIS A 145 -3.48 -8.89 4.93
C HIS A 145 -2.39 -9.83 4.38
N LYS A 146 -1.84 -9.49 3.21
CA LYS A 146 -0.85 -10.30 2.50
C LYS A 146 0.55 -9.69 2.54
N GLU A 147 0.72 -8.56 3.23
CA GLU A 147 1.96 -7.81 3.23
C GLU A 147 3.01 -8.49 4.14
N PRO A 148 4.14 -8.97 3.58
CA PRO A 148 5.16 -9.64 4.38
C PRO A 148 6.02 -8.66 5.20
N GLU A 149 6.18 -7.42 4.75
CA GLU A 149 7.12 -6.48 5.35
C GLU A 149 6.45 -5.63 6.43
N THR A 150 7.03 -5.63 7.63
CA THR A 150 6.48 -4.90 8.78
C THR A 150 6.44 -3.38 8.56
N GLU A 151 7.49 -2.80 7.95
CA GLU A 151 7.53 -1.37 7.63
C GLU A 151 6.43 -0.98 6.63
N MET A 152 6.21 -1.82 5.61
CA MET A 152 5.14 -1.61 4.64
C MET A 152 3.75 -1.75 5.29
N CYS A 153 3.57 -2.69 6.23
CA CYS A 153 2.36 -2.81 7.03
C CYS A 153 2.03 -1.49 7.78
N SER A 154 3.04 -0.87 8.40
CA SER A 154 2.90 0.42 9.08
C SER A 154 2.39 1.51 8.12
N SER A 155 3.03 1.64 6.95
CA SER A 155 2.63 2.60 5.91
C SER A 155 1.21 2.36 5.39
N MET A 156 0.82 1.10 5.21
CA MET A 156 -0.53 0.71 4.78
C MET A 156 -1.59 1.01 5.83
N LEU A 157 -1.29 0.80 7.12
CA LEU A 157 -2.21 1.12 8.22
C LEU A 157 -2.46 2.62 8.33
N ASP A 158 -1.41 3.44 8.20
CA ASP A 158 -1.52 4.90 8.19
C ASP A 158 -2.39 5.38 7.02
N SER A 159 -2.08 4.90 5.81
CA SER A 159 -2.87 5.21 4.62
C SER A 159 -4.33 4.76 4.73
N LEU A 160 -4.58 3.58 5.33
CA LEU A 160 -5.93 3.08 5.59
C LEU A 160 -6.68 3.97 6.59
N ASN A 161 -6.01 4.42 7.65
CA ASN A 161 -6.56 5.34 8.65
C ASN A 161 -6.96 6.67 8.00
N GLU A 162 -6.08 7.25 7.18
CA GLU A 162 -6.38 8.47 6.45
C GLU A 162 -7.56 8.29 5.47
N CYS A 163 -7.56 7.20 4.68
CA CYS A 163 -8.66 6.88 3.77
C CYS A 163 -9.99 6.76 4.52
N MET A 164 -9.98 6.14 5.70
CA MET A 164 -11.15 5.97 6.56
C MET A 164 -11.65 7.32 7.10
N GLN A 165 -10.75 8.19 7.58
CA GLN A 165 -11.10 9.52 8.07
C GLN A 165 -11.67 10.43 6.95
N LEU A 166 -11.11 10.33 5.74
CA LEU A 166 -11.60 11.06 4.58
C LEU A 166 -12.99 10.58 4.16
N SER A 167 -13.24 9.27 4.23
CA SER A 167 -14.53 8.66 3.86
C SER A 167 -15.61 8.88 4.93
N GLY A 168 -15.24 8.88 6.21
CA GLY A 168 -16.16 9.14 7.32
C GLY A 168 -17.42 8.27 7.27
N CYS A 169 -18.59 8.89 7.39
CA CYS A 169 -19.90 8.20 7.39
C CYS A 169 -20.30 7.57 6.05
N LEU A 170 -19.49 7.71 5.00
CA LEU A 170 -19.72 7.04 3.72
C LEU A 170 -19.42 5.54 3.75
N LEU A 171 -18.67 5.10 4.78
CA LEU A 171 -18.34 3.69 4.97
C LEU A 171 -19.54 2.91 5.49
N ASP A 172 -19.78 1.77 4.87
CA ASP A 172 -20.80 0.84 5.32
C ASP A 172 -20.30 -0.10 6.43
N GLU A 173 -21.23 -0.81 7.06
CA GLU A 173 -20.93 -1.73 8.16
C GLU A 173 -19.95 -2.83 7.75
N ASN A 174 -19.99 -3.29 6.49
CA ASN A 174 -19.10 -4.35 6.02
C ASN A 174 -17.67 -3.84 5.87
N GLN A 175 -17.47 -2.61 5.38
CA GLN A 175 -16.16 -1.97 5.31
C GLN A 175 -15.57 -1.77 6.71
N VAL A 176 -16.36 -1.22 7.65
CA VAL A 176 -15.90 -1.01 9.03
C VAL A 176 -15.54 -2.34 9.70
N ARG A 177 -16.35 -3.38 9.47
CA ARG A 177 -16.08 -4.74 9.97
C ARG A 177 -14.79 -5.31 9.38
N ALA A 178 -14.59 -5.20 8.06
CA ALA A 178 -13.38 -5.68 7.40
C ALA A 178 -12.12 -4.98 7.94
N ILE A 179 -12.17 -3.67 8.16
CA ILE A 179 -11.08 -2.91 8.78
C ILE A 179 -10.82 -3.42 10.20
N SER A 180 -11.87 -3.57 11.02
CA SER A 180 -11.74 -4.06 12.40
C SER A 180 -11.16 -5.47 12.48
N ASP A 181 -11.57 -6.38 11.58
CA ASP A 181 -11.05 -7.73 11.53
C ASP A 181 -9.59 -7.75 11.06
N GLU A 182 -9.20 -6.86 10.15
CA GLU A 182 -7.81 -6.76 9.72
C GLU A 182 -6.90 -6.17 10.81
N ILE A 183 -7.37 -5.18 11.58
CA ILE A 183 -6.64 -4.69 12.77
C ILE A 183 -6.36 -5.84 13.74
N LYS A 184 -7.33 -6.73 13.98
CA LYS A 184 -7.13 -7.90 14.84
C LYS A 184 -6.08 -8.84 14.25
N ASN A 185 -6.10 -9.08 12.94
CA ASN A 185 -5.10 -9.92 12.27
C ASN A 185 -3.69 -9.35 12.45
N VAL A 186 -3.51 -8.04 12.25
CA VAL A 186 -2.23 -7.35 12.45
C VAL A 186 -1.75 -7.48 13.91
N ILE A 187 -2.63 -7.28 14.89
CA ILE A 187 -2.28 -7.44 16.32
C ILE A 187 -1.84 -8.88 16.61
N ILE A 188 -2.55 -9.89 16.09
CA ILE A 188 -2.21 -11.30 16.29
C ILE A 188 -0.85 -11.62 15.65
N ALA A 189 -0.60 -11.11 14.44
CA ALA A 189 0.66 -11.29 13.73
C ALA A 189 1.83 -10.62 14.49
N SER A 190 1.66 -9.38 14.95
CA SER A 190 2.66 -8.66 15.75
C SER A 190 2.94 -9.37 17.08
N ALA A 191 1.91 -9.86 17.77
CA ALA A 191 2.09 -10.64 19.00
C ALA A 191 2.87 -11.94 18.76
N THR A 192 2.66 -12.57 17.61
CA THR A 192 3.41 -13.77 17.19
C THR A 192 4.88 -13.42 16.94
N ARG A 193 5.17 -12.40 16.11
CA ARG A 193 6.54 -11.95 15.84
C ARG A 193 7.28 -11.51 17.11
N LYS A 194 6.59 -10.83 18.03
CA LYS A 194 7.14 -10.47 19.35
C LYS A 194 7.55 -11.68 20.19
N ARG A 195 6.75 -12.75 20.18
CA ARG A 195 7.10 -14.00 20.86
C ARG A 195 8.35 -14.62 20.23
N ASP A 196 8.38 -14.69 18.90
CA ASP A 196 9.48 -15.30 18.15
C ASP A 196 10.80 -14.53 18.39
N ARG A 197 10.77 -13.19 18.37
CA ARG A 197 11.90 -12.33 18.77
C ARG A 197 12.34 -12.58 20.23
N SER A 198 11.39 -12.74 21.15
CA SER A 198 11.71 -13.06 22.55
C SER A 198 12.32 -14.45 22.74
N GLU A 199 12.10 -15.38 21.81
CA GLU A 199 12.74 -16.70 21.82
C GLU A 199 14.16 -16.63 21.24
N ARG A 200 14.38 -15.85 20.17
CA ARG A 200 15.70 -15.61 19.56
C ARG A 200 16.74 -15.06 20.55
N THR A 201 16.33 -14.15 21.44
CA THR A 201 17.21 -13.63 22.51
C THR A 201 17.72 -14.68 23.50
N LYS A 202 17.19 -15.90 23.49
CA LYS A 202 17.60 -17.02 24.35
C LYS A 202 18.44 -18.06 23.60
N ALA A 203 18.67 -17.87 22.30
CA ALA A 203 19.45 -18.79 21.50
C ALA A 203 20.92 -18.82 21.95
N GLU A 204 21.58 -19.97 21.86
CA GLU A 204 22.96 -20.14 22.32
C GLU A 204 23.97 -19.37 21.46
N ASP A 205 23.60 -19.08 20.21
CA ASP A 205 24.35 -18.33 19.20
C ASP A 205 23.99 -16.85 19.14
N PHE A 206 23.14 -16.36 20.05
CA PHE A 206 22.78 -14.94 20.11
C PHE A 206 24.01 -14.07 20.37
N ASP A 207 24.32 -13.19 19.41
CA ASP A 207 25.47 -12.29 19.45
C ASP A 207 25.06 -10.81 19.33
N ALA A 208 26.05 -9.92 19.20
CA ALA A 208 25.80 -8.48 19.12
C ALA A 208 25.09 -8.08 17.82
N ASP A 209 25.41 -8.74 16.70
CA ASP A 209 24.85 -8.44 15.38
C ASP A 209 23.37 -8.84 15.34
N GLU A 210 23.02 -10.01 15.90
CA GLU A 210 21.61 -10.41 16.06
C GLU A 210 20.85 -9.46 17.00
N GLY A 211 21.52 -8.94 18.04
CA GLY A 211 20.94 -7.94 18.94
C GLY A 211 20.61 -6.61 18.26
N GLU A 212 21.42 -6.16 17.31
CA GLU A 212 21.15 -4.95 16.52
C GLU A 212 19.96 -5.15 15.57
N LEU A 213 19.92 -6.28 14.85
CA LEU A 213 18.79 -6.62 13.97
C LEU A 213 17.46 -6.70 14.75
N LEU A 214 17.45 -7.33 15.92
CA LEU A 214 16.25 -7.38 16.76
C LEU A 214 15.81 -5.99 17.23
N LYS A 215 16.74 -5.05 17.41
CA LYS A 215 16.40 -3.69 17.78
C LYS A 215 15.68 -2.97 16.64
N GLU A 216 16.19 -3.08 15.41
CA GLU A 216 15.52 -2.55 14.21
C GLU A 216 14.13 -3.18 14.01
N GLU A 217 14.00 -4.50 14.15
CA GLU A 217 12.71 -5.18 14.08
C GLU A 217 11.73 -4.72 15.16
N ASN A 218 12.21 -4.37 16.36
CA ASN A 218 11.36 -3.84 17.43
C ASN A 218 10.91 -2.40 17.15
N GLU A 219 11.79 -1.55 16.60
CA GLU A 219 11.44 -0.18 16.19
C GLU A 219 10.32 -0.20 15.12
N GLN A 220 10.43 -1.08 14.11
CA GLN A 220 9.36 -1.27 13.11
C GLN A 220 8.03 -1.73 13.72
N GLU A 221 8.06 -2.52 14.80
CA GLU A 221 6.82 -3.01 15.44
C GLU A 221 6.20 -1.98 16.39
N GLU A 222 7.00 -1.10 16.97
CA GLU A 222 6.49 0.07 17.69
C GLU A 222 5.70 0.97 16.73
N GLU A 223 6.20 1.20 15.52
CA GLU A 223 5.47 1.95 14.50
C GLU A 223 4.13 1.28 14.13
N VAL A 224 4.12 -0.04 13.88
CA VAL A 224 2.88 -0.77 13.60
C VAL A 224 1.89 -0.64 14.76
N PHE A 225 2.37 -0.71 16.00
CA PHE A 225 1.52 -0.59 17.18
C PHE A 225 0.89 0.80 17.30
N ASP A 226 1.68 1.86 17.06
CA ASP A 226 1.19 3.23 17.04
C ASP A 226 0.10 3.41 15.97
N GLN A 227 0.33 2.90 14.76
CA GLN A 227 -0.65 2.97 13.67
C GLN A 227 -1.94 2.20 13.98
N VAL A 228 -1.84 1.01 14.58
CA VAL A 228 -3.00 0.25 15.06
C VAL A 228 -3.79 1.05 16.10
N MET A 229 -3.12 1.71 17.04
CA MET A 229 -3.79 2.53 18.05
C MET A 229 -4.56 3.70 17.43
N PHE A 230 -3.97 4.42 16.48
CA PHE A 230 -4.65 5.53 15.79
C PHE A 230 -5.86 5.05 14.98
N LEU A 231 -5.72 3.92 14.29
CA LEU A 231 -6.78 3.34 13.49
C LEU A 231 -7.93 2.82 14.36
N ASP A 232 -7.65 2.15 15.49
CA ASP A 232 -8.67 1.67 16.43
C ASP A 232 -9.48 2.83 17.05
N VAL A 233 -8.81 3.93 17.44
CA VAL A 233 -9.50 5.14 17.89
C VAL A 233 -10.43 5.67 16.81
N SER A 234 -9.96 5.73 15.57
CA SER A 234 -10.73 6.26 14.44
C SER A 234 -11.93 5.36 14.10
N VAL A 235 -11.78 4.03 14.16
CA VAL A 235 -12.89 3.06 14.01
C VAL A 235 -13.93 3.26 15.12
N ASN A 236 -13.50 3.39 16.38
CA ASN A 236 -14.40 3.60 17.51
C ASN A 236 -15.18 4.91 17.41
N CYS A 237 -14.54 6.00 16.96
CA CYS A 237 -15.20 7.26 16.66
C CYS A 237 -16.26 7.11 15.56
N LEU A 238 -15.93 6.40 14.48
CA LEU A 238 -16.86 6.17 13.37
C LEU A 238 -18.06 5.31 13.79
N CYS A 239 -17.83 4.21 14.51
CA CYS A 239 -18.89 3.37 15.07
C CYS A 239 -19.85 4.16 15.97
N SER A 240 -19.30 5.05 16.80
CA SER A 240 -20.10 5.93 17.66
C SER A 240 -20.96 6.87 16.82
N ALA A 241 -20.39 7.51 15.79
CA ALA A 241 -21.10 8.42 14.90
C ALA A 241 -22.24 7.73 14.11
N ILE A 242 -22.00 6.53 13.58
CA ILE A 242 -23.01 5.74 12.88
C ILE A 242 -24.14 5.34 13.83
N SER A 243 -23.82 4.97 15.08
CA SER A 243 -24.82 4.62 16.10
C SER A 243 -25.70 5.80 16.53
N PHE A 244 -25.24 7.05 16.38
CA PHE A 244 -26.06 8.25 16.62
C PHE A 244 -27.00 8.59 15.46
N LEU A 245 -26.74 8.08 14.25
CA LEU A 245 -27.51 8.38 13.05
C LEU A 245 -28.65 7.38 12.76
N ASN A 246 -28.62 6.20 13.42
CA ASN A 246 -29.63 5.14 13.34
C ASN A 246 -30.54 5.14 14.57
#